data_AF-A0A1W9T6H3-F1
#
_entry.id   AF-A0A1W9T6H3-F1
#
_cell.length_a   1.000
_cell.length_b   1.000
_cell.length_c   1.000
_cell.angle_alpha   90.00
_cell.angle_beta   90.00
_cell.angle_gamma   90.00
#
_symmetry.space_group_name_H-M   'P 1'
#
loop_
_entity.id
_entity.type
_entity.pdbx_description
1 polymer ?
#
loop_
_entity_poly.entity_id
_entity_poly.type
_entity_poly.pdbx_seq_one_letter_code
_entity_poly.pdbx_strand_id
1 'polypeptide(L)' 'MPPEPNRPSAAKDPVMEPENKDSEPAIPQTERQWKQKLTRAEYTILREKSTERPFTGKYDHFFEPGIYRCAGCGNELFVS' A
#
# COMPACT_ATOMS: atom_id res chain seq x y z
N MET A 1 47.78 -30.86 -2.15
CA MET A 1 46.89 -31.96 -2.56
C MET A 1 46.19 -32.49 -1.31
N PRO A 2 44.88 -32.75 -1.36
CA PRO A 2 43.77 -31.86 -1.70
C PRO A 2 43.17 -31.17 -0.45
N PRO A 3 42.57 -29.97 -0.57
CA PRO A 3 41.71 -29.41 0.47
C PRO A 3 40.46 -30.29 0.66
N GLU A 4 39.95 -30.36 1.89
CA GLU A 4 38.80 -31.19 2.24
C GLU A 4 37.60 -30.95 1.30
N PRO A 5 36.86 -32.00 0.90
CA PRO A 5 35.62 -31.81 0.18
C PRO A 5 34.62 -31.13 1.11
N ASN A 6 34.48 -29.83 0.91
CA ASN A 6 33.44 -29.00 1.51
C ASN A 6 32.10 -29.68 1.23
N ARG A 7 31.48 -30.23 2.28
CA ARG A 7 30.19 -30.92 2.22
C ARG A 7 29.11 -29.84 2.25
N PRO A 8 28.41 -29.53 1.15
CA PRO A 8 27.30 -28.60 1.24
C PRO A 8 26.22 -29.24 2.12
N SER A 9 26.00 -28.64 3.29
CA SER A 9 24.84 -28.91 4.12
C SER A 9 23.61 -28.59 3.28
N ALA A 10 22.86 -29.63 2.91
CA ALA A 10 21.58 -29.51 2.25
C ALA A 10 20.65 -28.71 3.16
N ALA A 11 20.56 -27.40 2.93
CA ALA A 11 19.48 -26.56 3.40
C ALA A 11 18.20 -27.10 2.76
N LYS A 12 17.51 -27.96 3.51
CA LYS A 12 16.10 -28.24 3.27
C LYS A 12 15.35 -27.21 4.08
N ASP A 13 15.13 -26.04 3.49
CA ASP A 13 14.06 -25.17 3.92
C ASP A 13 12.75 -25.80 3.43
N PRO A 14 11.87 -26.31 4.32
CA PRO A 14 10.56 -26.72 3.90
C PRO A 14 9.62 -25.53 4.08
N VAL A 15 9.33 -24.89 2.94
CA VAL A 15 8.02 -24.32 2.60
C VAL A 15 7.50 -23.24 3.57
N MET A 16 7.73 -21.99 3.18
CA MET A 16 6.88 -20.88 3.60
C MET A 16 5.51 -21.09 2.96
N GLU A 17 4.51 -21.36 3.80
CA GLU A 17 3.09 -21.40 3.46
C GLU A 17 2.71 -20.14 2.65
N PRO A 18 1.98 -20.24 1.52
CA PRO A 18 1.43 -19.06 0.88
C PRO A 18 0.23 -18.59 1.70
N GLU A 19 0.43 -17.57 2.53
CA GLU A 19 -0.69 -16.89 3.20
C GLU A 19 -1.56 -16.20 2.13
N ASN A 20 -2.71 -16.81 1.85
CA ASN A 20 -3.78 -16.34 0.97
C ASN A 20 -4.17 -14.89 1.35
N LYS A 21 -4.06 -13.92 0.44
CA LYS A 21 -5.06 -13.43 -0.54
C LYS A 21 -6.38 -12.92 0.08
N ASP A 22 -6.63 -11.63 -0.18
CA ASP A 22 -7.79 -10.81 0.20
C ASP A 22 -7.93 -10.42 1.68
N SER A 23 -7.02 -9.57 2.16
CA SER A 23 -7.32 -8.68 3.27
C SER A 23 -7.72 -7.32 2.71
N GLU A 24 -9.01 -7.03 2.63
CA GLU A 24 -9.48 -5.64 2.47
C GLU A 24 -8.74 -4.77 3.49
N PRO A 25 -8.15 -3.63 3.08
CA PRO A 25 -7.34 -2.83 3.98
C PRO A 25 -8.22 -2.33 5.13
N ALA A 26 -7.95 -2.84 6.34
CA ALA A 26 -8.74 -2.50 7.51
C ALA A 26 -8.86 -0.98 7.67
N ILE A 27 -10.10 -0.50 7.79
CA ILE A 27 -10.37 0.93 7.95
C ILE A 27 -9.90 1.37 9.33
N PRO A 28 -9.05 2.42 9.43
CA PRO A 28 -8.62 2.94 10.72
C PRO A 28 -9.79 3.37 11.61
N GLN A 29 -9.73 3.00 12.89
CA GLN A 29 -10.80 3.28 13.85
C GLN A 29 -10.54 4.53 14.69
N THR A 30 -9.29 5.01 14.74
CA THR A 30 -8.89 6.17 15.57
C THR A 30 -8.20 7.25 14.75
N GLU A 31 -8.30 8.51 15.19
CA GLU A 31 -7.60 9.64 14.54
C GLU A 31 -6.09 9.43 14.47
N ARG A 32 -5.50 8.79 15.47
CA ARG A 32 -4.06 8.50 15.48
C ARG A 32 -3.69 7.54 14.34
N GLN A 33 -4.47 6.49 14.13
CA GLN A 33 -4.24 5.55 13.02
C GLN A 33 -4.47 6.25 11.67
N TRP A 34 -5.46 7.13 11.55
CA TRP A 34 -5.67 7.94 10.36
C TRP A 34 -4.48 8.83 10.02
N LYS A 35 -3.93 9.54 11.02
CA LYS A 35 -2.73 10.37 10.85
C LYS A 35 -1.46 9.59 10.52
N GLN A 36 -1.43 8.29 10.87
CA GLN A 36 -0.33 7.39 10.49
C GLN A 36 -0.50 6.82 9.09
N LYS A 37 -1.74 6.55 8.67
CA LYS A 37 -2.06 5.97 7.35
C LYS A 37 -1.97 7.00 6.22
N LEU A 38 -2.48 8.21 6.46
CA LEU A 38 -2.61 9.25 5.44
C LEU A 38 -1.44 10.23 5.52
N THR A 39 -1.08 10.81 4.37
CA THR A 39 -0.24 12.01 4.38
C THR A 39 -0.99 13.16 5.05
N ARG A 40 -0.25 14.19 5.49
CA ARG A 40 -0.85 15.37 6.12
C ARG A 40 -1.95 16.00 5.23
N ALA A 41 -1.69 16.15 3.93
CA ALA A 41 -2.65 16.73 3.00
C ALA A 41 -3.90 15.86 2.86
N GLU A 42 -3.74 14.56 2.62
CA GLU A 42 -4.86 13.62 2.51
C GLU A 42 -5.70 13.57 3.80
N TYR A 43 -5.07 13.60 4.97
CA TYR A 43 -5.78 13.67 6.24
C TYR A 43 -6.63 14.95 6.32
N THR A 44 -6.05 16.12 6.03
CA THR A 44 -6.81 17.38 6.09
C THR A 44 -7.95 17.44 5.07
N ILE A 45 -7.76 16.86 3.89
CA ILE A 45 -8.79 16.83 2.85
C ILE A 45 -9.92 15.85 3.24
N LEU A 46 -9.56 14.60 3.58
CA LEU A 46 -10.53 13.53 3.83
C LEU A 46 -11.22 13.63 5.21
N ARG A 47 -10.52 14.08 6.25
CA ARG A 47 -11.03 14.13 7.63
C ARG A 47 -11.48 15.52 8.05
N GLU A 48 -10.76 16.56 7.63
CA GLU A 48 -11.04 17.95 8.03
C GLU A 48 -11.81 18.74 6.95
N LYS A 49 -12.23 18.08 5.86
CA LYS A 49 -13.01 18.67 4.75
C LYS A 49 -12.31 19.87 4.10
N SER A 50 -10.98 19.85 4.07
CA SER A 50 -10.20 20.83 3.33
C SER A 50 -10.25 20.55 1.83
N THR A 51 -9.79 21.51 1.04
CA THR A 51 -9.66 21.39 -0.42
C THR A 51 -8.19 21.54 -0.77
N GLU A 52 -7.71 20.72 -1.71
CA GLU A 52 -6.35 20.87 -2.24
C GLU A 52 -6.18 22.22 -2.95
N ARG A 53 -4.92 22.66 -3.11
CA ARG A 53 -4.63 23.88 -3.86
C ARG A 53 -4.90 23.64 -5.35
N PRO A 54 -5.34 24.68 -6.08
CA PRO A 54 -5.62 24.54 -7.51
C PRO A 54 -4.37 24.04 -8.26
N PHE A 55 -4.57 23.10 -9.18
CA PHE A 55 -3.54 22.53 -10.06
C PHE A 55 -2.39 21.80 -9.34
N THR A 56 -2.62 21.34 -8.10
CA THR A 56 -1.60 20.60 -7.32
C THR A 56 -1.92 19.13 -7.12
N GLY A 57 -3.11 18.68 -7.52
CA GLY A 57 -3.53 17.30 -7.38
C GLY A 57 -2.66 16.37 -8.20
N LYS A 58 -2.24 15.24 -7.61
CA LYS A 58 -1.44 14.20 -8.29
C LYS A 58 -2.05 13.75 -9.61
N TYR A 59 -3.38 13.78 -9.69
CA TYR A 59 -4.15 13.31 -10.85
C TYR A 59 -4.73 14.46 -11.69
N ASP A 60 -4.36 15.72 -11.44
CA ASP A 60 -4.89 16.88 -12.17
C ASP A 60 -4.67 16.77 -13.69
N HIS A 61 -3.55 16.18 -14.12
CA HIS A 61 -3.20 15.95 -15.53
C HIS A 61 -2.79 14.49 -15.79
N PHE A 62 -3.47 13.55 -15.13
CA PHE A 62 -3.22 12.11 -15.30
C PHE A 62 -4.26 11.49 -16.24
N PHE A 63 -3.79 10.88 -17.34
CA PHE A 63 -4.65 10.36 -18.41
C PHE A 63 -4.37 8.89 -18.76
N GLU A 64 -3.57 8.20 -17.95
CA GLU A 64 -3.27 6.78 -18.18
C GLU A 64 -4.46 5.90 -17.77
N PRO A 65 -4.67 4.76 -18.44
CA PRO A 65 -5.74 3.84 -18.08
C PRO A 65 -5.50 3.22 -16.70
N GLY A 66 -6.55 3.17 -15.87
CA GLY A 66 -6.45 2.62 -14.53
C GLY A 66 -7.72 2.74 -13.69
N ILE A 67 -7.59 2.43 -12.39
CA ILE A 67 -8.67 2.51 -11.41
C ILE A 67 -8.26 3.46 -10.28
N TYR A 68 -9.08 4.45 -10.02
CA TYR A 68 -8.93 5.36 -8.89
C TYR A 68 -9.51 4.72 -7.63
N ARG A 69 -8.66 4.58 -6.61
CA ARG A 69 -9.03 4.01 -5.31
C ARG A 69 -9.13 5.10 -4.26
N CYS A 70 -10.07 4.95 -3.34
CA CYS A 70 -10.19 5.80 -2.16
C CYS A 70 -8.90 5.71 -1.33
N ALA A 71 -8.19 6.82 -1.13
CA ALA A 71 -7.00 6.85 -0.27
C ALA A 71 -7.31 6.47 1.20
N GLY A 72 -8.57 6.62 1.62
CA GLY A 72 -9.02 6.27 2.96
C GLY A 72 -9.23 4.77 3.16
N CYS A 73 -10.15 4.17 2.40
CA CYS A 73 -10.58 2.78 2.57
C CYS A 73 -10.08 1.82 1.48
N GLY A 74 -9.46 2.29 0.40
CA GLY A 74 -8.94 1.45 -0.67
C GLY A 74 -9.97 0.99 -1.71
N ASN A 75 -11.26 1.26 -1.49
CA ASN A 75 -12.33 0.91 -2.44
C ASN A 75 -12.12 1.56 -3.80
N GLU A 76 -12.46 0.85 -4.86
CA GLU A 76 -12.47 1.34 -6.23
C GLU A 76 -13.61 2.35 -6.40
N LEU A 77 -13.31 3.52 -6.96
CA LEU A 77 -14.26 4.61 -7.13
C LEU A 77 -14.56 4.89 -8.59
N PHE A 78 -13.51 4.98 -9.41
CA PHE A 78 -13.63 5.35 -10.83
C PHE A 78 -12.71 4.50 -11.69
N VAL A 79 -13.14 4.23 -12.92
CA VAL A 79 -12.33 3.68 -13.99
C VAL A 79 -12.11 4.80 -15.01
N SER A 80 -10.88 4.92 -15.52
CA SER A 80 -10.44 5.93 -16.50
C SER A 80 -11.08 5.77 -17.88
#